data_AF-A0AAY4DC58-F1
#
_entry.id   AF-A0AAY4DC58-F1
#
_cell.length_a   1.000
_cell.length_b   1.000
_cell.length_c   1.000
_cell.angle_alpha   90.00
_cell.angle_beta   90.00
_cell.angle_gamma   90.00
#
_symmetry.space_group_name_H-M   'P 1'
#
loop_
_entity.id
_entity.type
_entity.pdbx_description
1 polymer ?
#
loop_
_entity_poly.entity_id
_entity_poly.type
_entity_poly.pdbx_seq_one_letter_code
_entity_poly.pdbx_strand_id
1 'polypeptide(L)'
;MQPSSHRMRDVEQQHPLLGGDGEELKCSVDGSRVWFILDSCGIVCAILTWFLVFYAAFVVNFVMLFPSRSFWYSFFNGMAFNVLAVLALSSHLRTMLTDPGAVAKGNASKEYMESLQLKPGEVIYKCPKCCSIKPERSHHCSICKRCIQKMDHHCPWVNNCVGKRNQRFFVLFTLYIGLISLYALCLSGLQFYMCVKVQWNECSDFSPPVAVLLIIFLCLEALLFLTFTAVMFGTQIHSICNDETEIERLKNEKPTWERQLHWEGMKAVFGGPPSLLWLNPYAGLQLWHLLMIHRHKGGSEFYV
;
A
#
# COMPACT_ATOMS: atom_id res chain seq x y z
N MET A 1 -25.39 30.07 -25.33
CA MET A 1 -25.17 28.64 -25.08
C MET A 1 -25.10 28.42 -23.58
N GLN A 2 -26.04 27.65 -23.04
CA GLN A 2 -26.18 27.37 -21.60
C GLN A 2 -24.98 26.55 -21.08
N PRO A 3 -24.49 26.78 -19.85
CA PRO A 3 -23.53 25.89 -19.22
C PRO A 3 -24.23 24.68 -18.58
N SER A 4 -23.64 23.50 -18.80
CA SER A 4 -24.14 22.19 -18.37
C SER A 4 -24.23 22.06 -16.83
N SER A 5 -25.37 21.56 -16.36
CA SER A 5 -25.80 21.38 -14.96
C SER A 5 -25.02 20.35 -14.12
N HIS A 6 -23.88 19.84 -14.58
CA HIS A 6 -23.13 18.79 -13.88
C HIS A 6 -21.95 19.28 -13.01
N ARG A 7 -21.66 20.59 -13.00
CA ARG A 7 -20.53 21.18 -12.25
C ARG A 7 -20.86 21.66 -10.84
N MET A 8 -22.05 21.35 -10.34
CA MET A 8 -22.62 21.95 -9.11
C MET A 8 -22.53 21.08 -7.84
N ARG A 9 -21.97 19.88 -7.87
CA ARG A 9 -21.95 19.01 -6.65
C ARG A 9 -20.73 19.17 -5.74
N ASP A 10 -19.72 19.97 -6.11
CA ASP A 10 -18.55 20.23 -5.26
C ASP A 10 -18.36 21.71 -4.89
N VAL A 11 -19.34 22.57 -5.21
CA VAL A 11 -19.35 23.98 -4.75
C VAL A 11 -20.25 24.06 -3.53
N GLU A 12 -19.70 23.75 -2.36
CA GLU A 12 -20.32 24.17 -1.10
C GLU A 12 -20.14 25.69 -1.00
N GLN A 13 -21.19 26.41 -1.38
CA GLN A 13 -21.31 27.85 -1.26
C GLN A 13 -21.07 28.30 0.19
N GLN A 14 -20.23 29.32 0.36
CA GLN A 14 -20.18 30.11 1.59
C GLN A 14 -21.58 30.68 1.86
N HIS A 15 -22.24 30.20 2.91
CA HIS A 15 -23.46 30.80 3.44
C HIS A 15 -23.09 31.73 4.63
N PRO A 16 -23.59 32.98 4.67
CA PRO A 16 -23.40 33.85 5.83
C PRO A 16 -24.36 33.48 6.96
N LEU A 17 -23.77 33.31 8.16
CA LEU A 17 -24.27 33.35 9.55
C LEU A 17 -25.80 33.34 9.81
N LEU A 18 -26.25 32.45 10.72
CA LEU A 18 -27.01 32.77 11.95
C LEU A 18 -27.46 31.52 12.73
N GLY A 19 -27.11 31.46 14.03
CA GLY A 19 -27.87 30.87 15.13
C GLY A 19 -28.09 29.34 15.18
N GLY A 20 -27.36 28.64 16.05
CA GLY A 20 -27.73 27.29 16.50
C GLY A 20 -26.55 26.51 17.08
N ASP A 21 -26.45 26.54 18.41
CA ASP A 21 -25.73 25.62 19.33
C ASP A 21 -24.52 24.89 18.75
N GLY A 22 -23.36 25.52 18.93
CA GLY A 22 -22.06 25.00 18.51
C GLY A 22 -21.61 23.81 19.34
N GLU A 23 -21.69 22.62 18.76
CA GLU A 23 -20.66 21.61 18.98
C GLU A 23 -19.37 22.13 18.33
N GLU A 24 -18.51 22.77 19.13
CA GLU A 24 -17.14 23.08 18.71
C GLU A 24 -16.45 21.79 18.27
N LEU A 25 -16.22 21.64 16.96
CA LEU A 25 -15.42 20.57 16.40
C LEU A 25 -13.97 20.73 16.92
N LYS A 26 -13.68 20.12 18.07
CA LYS A 26 -12.34 20.14 18.68
C LYS A 26 -11.32 19.50 17.74
N CYS A 27 -10.51 20.35 17.12
CA CYS A 27 -9.46 19.92 16.19
C CYS A 27 -8.17 19.61 16.96
N SER A 28 -7.88 18.32 17.15
CA SER A 28 -6.72 17.81 17.89
C SER A 28 -5.45 17.81 17.03
N VAL A 29 -4.34 18.33 17.58
CA VAL A 29 -2.98 18.16 17.06
C VAL A 29 -2.48 16.76 17.43
N ASP A 30 -1.88 16.03 16.49
CA ASP A 30 -1.40 14.66 16.71
C ASP A 30 0.11 14.64 16.96
N GLY A 31 0.51 14.05 18.08
CA GLY A 31 1.92 13.83 18.44
C GLY A 31 2.49 12.61 17.72
N SER A 32 3.81 12.56 17.58
CA SER A 32 4.57 11.51 16.88
C SER A 32 4.26 10.09 17.37
N ARG A 33 3.27 9.45 16.74
CA ARG A 33 2.90 8.03 16.91
C ARG A 33 3.23 7.25 15.64
N VAL A 34 3.48 5.96 15.81
CA VAL A 34 3.58 5.00 14.70
C VAL A 34 2.27 5.07 13.90
N TRP A 35 2.35 5.15 12.57
CA TRP A 35 1.18 5.22 11.71
C TRP A 35 0.50 3.86 11.61
N PHE A 36 -0.73 3.77 12.12
CA PHE A 36 -1.56 2.58 12.04
C PHE A 36 -3.04 2.96 12.06
N ILE A 37 -3.83 2.38 11.17
CA ILE A 37 -5.28 2.65 11.08
C ILE A 37 -6.04 1.59 11.87
N LEU A 38 -6.89 2.03 12.80
CA LEU A 38 -7.80 1.15 13.53
C LEU A 38 -9.07 0.92 12.71
N ASP A 39 -8.94 0.14 11.64
CA ASP A 39 -10.05 -0.33 10.80
C ASP A 39 -10.18 -1.86 10.94
N SER A 40 -11.31 -2.33 11.46
CA SER A 40 -11.54 -3.77 11.67
C SER A 40 -11.48 -4.56 10.37
N CYS A 41 -12.03 -4.01 9.28
CA CYS A 41 -11.99 -4.66 7.97
C CYS A 41 -10.54 -4.78 7.48
N GLY A 42 -9.80 -3.68 7.48
CA GLY A 42 -8.40 -3.65 7.08
C GLY A 42 -7.50 -4.57 7.91
N ILE A 43 -7.69 -4.62 9.24
CA ILE A 43 -6.92 -5.53 10.12
C ILE A 43 -7.17 -7.00 9.74
N VAL A 44 -8.43 -7.40 9.52
CA VAL A 44 -8.78 -8.76 9.11
C VAL A 44 -8.16 -9.10 7.75
N CYS A 45 -8.25 -8.19 6.76
CA CYS A 45 -7.64 -8.39 5.45
C CYS A 45 -6.10 -8.46 5.51
N ALA A 46 -5.46 -7.69 6.39
CA ALA A 46 -4.01 -7.74 6.60
C ALA A 46 -3.58 -9.08 7.21
N ILE A 47 -4.29 -9.58 8.24
CA ILE A 47 -4.04 -10.89 8.84
C ILE A 47 -4.24 -12.01 7.82
N LEU A 48 -5.32 -11.94 7.03
CA LEU A 48 -5.61 -12.91 6.00
C LEU A 48 -4.50 -12.96 4.93
N THR A 49 -3.96 -11.80 4.52
CA THR A 49 -2.81 -11.72 3.61
C THR A 49 -1.63 -12.53 4.13
N TRP A 50 -1.28 -12.38 5.40
CA TRP A 50 -0.14 -13.11 6.00
C TRP A 50 -0.43 -14.61 6.08
N PHE A 51 -1.64 -14.99 6.50
CA PHE A 51 -2.05 -16.39 6.54
C PHE A 51 -1.94 -17.07 5.17
N LEU A 52 -2.42 -16.42 4.10
CA LEU A 52 -2.37 -16.92 2.73
C LEU A 52 -0.93 -17.12 2.25
N VAL A 53 -0.05 -16.12 2.45
CA VAL A 53 1.37 -16.25 2.10
C VAL A 53 2.05 -17.39 2.86
N PHE A 54 1.73 -17.57 4.15
CA PHE A 54 2.26 -18.69 4.93
C PHE A 54 1.69 -20.04 4.48
N TYR A 55 0.41 -20.11 4.11
CA TYR A 55 -0.18 -21.30 3.53
C TYR A 55 0.52 -21.67 2.21
N ALA A 56 0.73 -20.71 1.32
CA ALA A 56 1.46 -20.94 0.07
C ALA A 56 2.90 -21.41 0.33
N ALA A 57 3.60 -20.80 1.30
CA ALA A 57 4.92 -21.24 1.71
C ALA A 57 4.91 -22.66 2.29
N PHE A 58 3.89 -23.02 3.07
CA PHE A 58 3.74 -24.36 3.60
C PHE A 58 3.60 -25.40 2.48
N VAL A 59 2.66 -25.18 1.54
CA VAL A 59 2.42 -26.12 0.44
C VAL A 59 3.65 -26.23 -0.46
N VAL A 60 4.26 -25.12 -0.87
CA VAL A 60 5.44 -25.14 -1.73
C VAL A 60 6.61 -25.85 -1.05
N ASN A 61 6.95 -25.50 0.19
CA ASN A 61 8.13 -26.06 0.82
C ASN A 61 7.93 -27.52 1.28
N PHE A 62 6.81 -27.83 1.95
CA PHE A 62 6.63 -29.14 2.61
C PHE A 62 5.88 -30.16 1.77
N VAL A 63 4.94 -29.74 0.92
CA VAL A 63 4.15 -30.67 0.11
C VAL A 63 4.85 -30.96 -1.22
N MET A 64 5.50 -29.96 -1.81
CA MET A 64 6.08 -30.05 -3.17
C MET A 64 7.60 -30.24 -3.17
N LEU A 65 8.34 -29.40 -2.44
CA LEU A 65 9.81 -29.38 -2.53
C LEU A 65 10.49 -30.37 -1.59
N PHE A 66 10.04 -30.51 -0.34
CA PHE A 66 10.64 -31.42 0.63
C PHE A 66 10.66 -32.89 0.15
N PRO A 67 9.58 -33.44 -0.43
CA PRO A 67 9.57 -34.82 -0.93
C PRO A 67 10.34 -35.01 -2.25
N SER A 68 10.79 -33.93 -2.90
CA SER A 68 11.51 -34.05 -4.17
C SER A 68 12.86 -34.72 -3.97
N ARG A 69 13.17 -35.67 -4.85
CA ARG A 69 14.42 -36.47 -4.79
C ARG A 69 15.68 -35.63 -5.00
N SER A 70 15.58 -34.47 -5.64
CA SER A 70 16.73 -33.63 -5.96
C SER A 70 16.87 -32.51 -4.93
N PHE A 71 17.84 -32.67 -4.02
CA PHE A 71 18.16 -31.65 -3.03
C PHE A 71 18.37 -30.26 -3.64
N TRP A 72 19.14 -30.17 -4.73
CA TRP A 72 19.44 -28.90 -5.39
C TRP A 72 18.19 -28.24 -5.97
N TYR A 73 17.30 -29.03 -6.56
CA TYR A 73 16.01 -28.52 -7.04
C TYR A 73 15.20 -27.93 -5.88
N SER A 74 15.06 -28.67 -4.78
CA SER A 74 14.31 -28.21 -3.61
C SER A 74 14.94 -26.98 -2.97
N PHE A 75 16.27 -26.96 -2.84
CA PHE A 75 17.01 -25.86 -2.24
C PHE A 75 16.85 -24.57 -3.05
N PHE A 76 17.10 -24.59 -4.36
CA PHE A 76 17.05 -23.36 -5.16
C PHE A 76 15.61 -22.84 -5.34
N ASN A 77 14.63 -23.73 -5.59
CA ASN A 77 13.23 -23.29 -5.71
C ASN A 77 12.67 -22.83 -4.36
N GLY A 78 13.02 -23.51 -3.27
CA GLY A 78 12.62 -23.14 -1.92
C GLY A 78 13.22 -21.79 -1.52
N MET A 79 14.52 -21.60 -1.74
CA MET A 79 15.18 -20.32 -1.48
C MET A 79 14.55 -19.19 -2.31
N ALA A 80 14.32 -19.40 -3.61
CA ALA A 80 13.71 -18.39 -4.48
C ALA A 80 12.30 -17.99 -4.00
N PHE A 81 11.44 -18.98 -3.72
CA PHE A 81 10.09 -18.72 -3.24
C PHE A 81 10.09 -17.99 -1.89
N ASN A 82 10.89 -18.44 -0.92
CA ASN A 82 10.93 -17.83 0.41
C ASN A 82 11.52 -16.42 0.38
N VAL A 83 12.53 -16.14 -0.45
CA VAL A 83 13.06 -14.78 -0.63
C VAL A 83 11.97 -13.85 -1.18
N LEU A 84 11.23 -14.28 -2.21
CA LEU A 84 10.13 -13.51 -2.76
C LEU A 84 8.99 -13.31 -1.73
N ALA A 85 8.67 -14.33 -0.93
CA ALA A 85 7.67 -14.23 0.14
C ALA A 85 8.09 -13.22 1.22
N VAL A 86 9.35 -13.23 1.65
CA VAL A 86 9.89 -12.24 2.61
C VAL A 86 9.82 -10.83 2.02
N LEU A 87 10.17 -10.65 0.74
CA LEU A 87 10.07 -9.36 0.06
C LEU A 87 8.62 -8.88 -0.04
N ALA A 88 7.68 -9.78 -0.33
CA ALA A 88 6.23 -9.49 -0.37
C ALA A 88 5.72 -9.03 1.01
N LEU A 89 5.97 -9.80 2.07
CA LEU A 89 5.52 -9.49 3.43
C LEU A 89 6.18 -8.21 3.98
N SER A 90 7.45 -7.97 3.64
CA SER A 90 8.14 -6.74 4.04
C SER A 90 7.58 -5.51 3.32
N SER A 91 7.27 -5.64 2.02
CA SER A 91 6.62 -4.58 1.25
C SER A 91 5.20 -4.30 1.77
N HIS A 92 4.45 -5.35 2.12
CA HIS A 92 3.13 -5.26 2.74
C HIS A 92 3.19 -4.50 4.07
N LEU A 93 4.08 -4.93 4.96
CA LEU A 93 4.26 -4.31 6.28
C LEU A 93 4.65 -2.84 6.16
N ARG A 94 5.55 -2.51 5.22
CA ARG A 94 5.90 -1.11 4.97
C ARG A 94 4.75 -0.30 4.40
N THR A 95 3.93 -0.86 3.52
CA THR A 95 2.75 -0.16 3.00
C THR A 95 1.76 0.13 4.12
N MET A 96 1.56 -0.84 5.01
CA MET A 96 0.66 -0.76 6.15
C MET A 96 1.11 0.28 7.19
N LEU A 97 2.39 0.28 7.55
CA LEU A 97 2.93 1.08 8.67
C LEU A 97 3.55 2.42 8.26
N THR A 98 3.69 2.69 6.96
CA THR A 98 4.19 3.98 6.49
C THR A 98 3.04 4.97 6.37
N ASP A 99 3.20 6.16 6.95
CA ASP A 99 2.27 7.27 6.75
C ASP A 99 2.17 7.60 5.24
N PRO A 100 0.97 7.49 4.63
CA PRO A 100 0.78 7.64 3.18
C PRO A 100 0.96 9.07 2.67
N GLY A 101 1.11 10.06 3.56
CA GLY A 101 1.11 11.48 3.22
C GLY A 101 -0.01 12.24 3.93
N ALA A 102 -0.30 11.90 5.18
CA ALA A 102 -1.35 12.53 5.96
C ALA A 102 -1.05 14.01 6.22
N VAL A 103 -2.06 14.84 5.99
CA VAL A 103 -2.02 16.27 6.26
C VAL A 103 -2.31 16.52 7.75
N ALA A 104 -1.56 17.44 8.35
CA ALA A 104 -1.76 17.87 9.73
C ALA A 104 -3.18 18.43 9.92
N LYS A 105 -3.83 18.04 11.02
CA LYS A 105 -5.14 18.58 11.42
C LYS A 105 -4.96 19.96 12.04
N GLY A 106 -5.99 20.79 11.94
CA GLY A 106 -5.99 22.11 12.58
C GLY A 106 -5.00 23.11 12.01
N ASN A 107 -4.34 22.81 10.88
CA ASN A 107 -3.41 23.75 10.26
C ASN A 107 -4.11 24.90 9.52
N ALA A 108 -5.45 24.92 9.44
CA ALA A 108 -6.21 26.03 8.89
C ALA A 108 -6.47 27.15 9.90
N SER A 109 -5.44 27.56 10.67
CA SER A 109 -5.54 28.76 11.52
C SER A 109 -5.54 30.02 10.66
N LYS A 110 -6.18 31.09 11.13
CA LYS A 110 -6.19 32.39 10.43
C LYS A 110 -4.76 32.91 10.22
N GLU A 111 -3.92 32.81 11.24
CA GLU A 111 -2.49 33.17 11.20
C GLU A 111 -1.71 32.41 10.13
N TYR A 112 -1.91 31.10 10.01
CA TYR A 112 -1.23 30.30 9.00
C TYR A 112 -1.72 30.64 7.59
N MET A 113 -3.01 30.91 7.42
CA MET A 113 -3.57 31.38 6.15
C MET A 113 -3.04 32.75 5.72
N GLU A 114 -2.87 33.68 6.67
CA GLU A 114 -2.28 34.99 6.40
C GLU A 114 -0.79 34.89 6.08
N SER A 115 -0.08 33.90 6.65
CA SER A 115 1.32 33.63 6.37
C SER A 115 1.60 33.07 4.96
N LEU A 116 0.60 32.53 4.27
CA LEU A 116 0.76 31.81 3.00
C LEU A 116 1.07 32.70 1.78
N GLN A 117 1.14 34.03 1.95
CA GLN A 117 1.47 35.01 0.89
C GLN A 117 0.75 34.74 -0.44
N LEU A 118 -0.56 34.45 -0.36
CA LEU A 118 -1.35 34.06 -1.53
C LEU A 118 -1.39 35.17 -2.56
N LYS A 119 -1.32 34.79 -3.84
CA LYS A 119 -1.51 35.75 -4.92
C LYS A 119 -2.98 36.19 -4.97
N PRO A 120 -3.27 37.45 -5.35
CA PRO A 120 -4.64 37.90 -5.52
C PRO A 120 -5.43 36.97 -6.47
N GLY A 121 -6.54 36.41 -5.98
CA GLY A 121 -7.39 35.46 -6.72
C GLY A 121 -7.05 33.97 -6.53
N GLU A 122 -6.04 33.63 -5.74
CA GLU A 122 -5.70 32.23 -5.43
C GLU A 122 -6.70 31.62 -4.42
N VAL A 123 -7.32 30.50 -4.79
CA VAL A 123 -8.35 29.84 -3.98
C VAL A 123 -7.73 28.75 -3.12
N ILE A 124 -7.87 28.85 -1.80
CA ILE A 124 -7.52 27.78 -0.87
C ILE A 124 -8.72 26.86 -0.62
N TYR A 125 -8.51 25.57 -0.82
CA TYR A 125 -9.45 24.54 -0.38
C TYR A 125 -9.18 24.14 1.07
N LYS A 126 -10.25 23.99 1.85
CA LYS A 126 -10.17 23.51 3.24
C LYS A 126 -10.95 22.21 3.38
N CYS A 127 -10.45 21.32 4.24
CA CYS A 127 -11.23 20.17 4.68
C CYS A 127 -11.94 20.50 6.00
N PRO A 128 -13.28 20.57 6.02
CA PRO A 128 -14.02 20.88 7.24
C PRO A 128 -13.82 19.81 8.32
N LYS A 129 -13.73 18.52 7.93
CA LYS A 129 -13.55 17.39 8.85
C LYS A 129 -12.18 17.37 9.54
N CYS A 130 -11.15 17.91 8.90
CA CYS A 130 -9.78 17.94 9.44
C CYS A 130 -9.40 19.31 10.03
N CYS A 131 -10.24 20.34 9.85
CA CYS A 131 -9.85 21.75 10.00
C CYS A 131 -8.50 22.05 9.33
N SER A 132 -8.26 21.52 8.13
CA SER A 132 -6.95 21.61 7.49
C SER A 132 -7.01 22.25 6.11
N ILE A 133 -6.01 23.05 5.77
CA ILE A 133 -5.74 23.49 4.40
C ILE A 133 -5.45 22.23 3.59
N LYS A 134 -6.15 22.06 2.48
CA LYS A 134 -6.09 20.90 1.60
C LYS A 134 -5.01 21.16 0.55
N PRO A 135 -3.84 20.49 0.62
CA PRO A 135 -2.84 20.61 -0.44
C PRO A 135 -3.42 20.13 -1.78
N GLU A 136 -2.83 20.59 -2.89
CA GLU A 136 -3.19 20.12 -4.22
C GLU A 136 -3.17 18.58 -4.28
N ARG A 137 -4.13 17.99 -5.01
CA ARG A 137 -4.26 16.53 -5.20
C ARG A 137 -4.41 15.70 -3.93
N SER A 138 -4.72 16.33 -2.79
CA SER A 138 -5.05 15.59 -1.57
C SER A 138 -6.53 15.25 -1.53
N HIS A 139 -6.92 14.18 -0.85
CA HIS A 139 -8.33 13.84 -0.64
C HIS A 139 -8.56 13.36 0.79
N HIS A 140 -9.76 13.60 1.34
CA HIS A 140 -10.11 13.16 2.68
C HIS A 140 -10.57 11.70 2.65
N CYS A 141 -9.86 10.83 3.36
CA CYS A 141 -10.30 9.45 3.59
C CYS A 141 -11.17 9.38 4.85
N SER A 142 -12.42 8.94 4.71
CA SER A 142 -13.35 8.77 5.83
C SER A 142 -12.98 7.62 6.76
N ILE A 143 -12.16 6.67 6.32
CA ILE A 143 -11.67 5.54 7.14
C ILE A 143 -10.44 6.00 7.95
N CYS A 144 -9.42 6.55 7.29
CA CYS A 144 -8.23 7.06 7.98
C CYS A 144 -8.48 8.36 8.78
N LYS A 145 -9.64 9.03 8.60
CA LYS A 145 -10.00 10.30 9.23
C LYS A 145 -8.95 11.41 9.03
N ARG A 146 -8.34 11.42 7.84
CA ARG A 146 -7.23 12.29 7.46
C ARG A 146 -7.33 12.66 5.99
N CYS A 147 -6.86 13.86 5.65
CA CYS A 147 -6.52 14.20 4.27
C CYS A 147 -5.20 13.55 3.91
N ILE A 148 -5.13 12.85 2.78
CA ILE A 148 -3.95 12.15 2.28
C ILE A 148 -3.46 12.84 1.00
N GLN A 149 -2.17 13.18 0.92
CA GLN A 149 -1.54 13.78 -0.27
C GLN A 149 -1.40 12.76 -1.41
N LYS A 150 -1.70 13.19 -2.65
CA LYS A 150 -1.80 12.33 -3.84
C LYS A 150 -2.50 11.01 -3.49
N MET A 151 -3.68 11.13 -2.86
CA MET A 151 -4.44 9.96 -2.44
C MET A 151 -4.85 9.18 -3.68
N ASP A 152 -4.48 7.91 -3.73
CA ASP A 152 -4.93 7.01 -4.78
C ASP A 152 -6.21 6.30 -4.33
N HIS A 153 -6.12 5.45 -3.31
CA HIS A 153 -7.29 4.80 -2.72
C HIS A 153 -7.05 4.41 -1.26
N HIS A 154 -8.12 3.96 -0.58
CA HIS A 154 -8.00 3.25 0.68
C HIS A 154 -8.06 1.74 0.40
N CYS A 155 -7.06 1.00 0.84
CA CYS A 155 -6.94 -0.42 0.55
C CYS A 155 -7.05 -1.24 1.84
N PRO A 156 -8.14 -2.01 2.03
CA PRO A 156 -8.30 -2.87 3.20
C PRO A 156 -7.18 -3.91 3.31
N TRP A 157 -6.68 -4.45 2.19
CA TRP A 157 -5.63 -5.48 2.18
C TRP A 157 -4.30 -5.03 2.80
N VAL A 158 -4.03 -3.73 2.84
CA VAL A 158 -2.84 -3.17 3.52
C VAL A 158 -3.21 -2.34 4.75
N ASN A 159 -4.48 -2.36 5.18
CA ASN A 159 -5.01 -1.58 6.31
C ASN A 159 -4.57 -0.10 6.30
N ASN A 160 -4.50 0.52 5.11
CA ASN A 160 -3.98 1.87 4.97
C ASN A 160 -4.47 2.51 3.66
N CYS A 161 -4.37 3.84 3.59
CA CYS A 161 -4.42 4.53 2.31
C CYS A 161 -3.13 4.27 1.51
N VAL A 162 -3.27 4.20 0.19
CA VAL A 162 -2.14 4.32 -0.75
C VAL A 162 -2.08 5.78 -1.19
N GLY A 163 -0.94 6.42 -0.95
CA GLY A 163 -0.71 7.82 -1.27
C GLY A 163 0.76 8.12 -1.52
N LYS A 164 1.09 9.40 -1.63
CA LYS A 164 2.43 9.88 -2.05
C LYS A 164 3.60 9.17 -1.39
N ARG A 165 3.55 8.90 -0.08
CA ARG A 165 4.71 8.42 0.70
C ARG A 165 4.84 6.91 0.82
N ASN A 166 3.80 6.14 0.49
CA ASN A 166 3.84 4.69 0.57
C ASN A 166 3.50 3.98 -0.76
N GLN A 167 3.16 4.72 -1.82
CA GLN A 167 2.86 4.18 -3.16
C GLN A 167 3.94 3.21 -3.65
N ARG A 168 5.21 3.52 -3.43
CA ARG A 168 6.33 2.64 -3.78
C ARG A 168 6.21 1.25 -3.16
N PHE A 169 5.93 1.17 -1.87
CA PHE A 169 5.84 -0.11 -1.15
C PHE A 169 4.62 -0.91 -1.62
N PHE A 170 3.53 -0.23 -1.95
CA PHE A 170 2.35 -0.86 -2.51
C PHE A 170 2.66 -1.50 -3.88
N VAL A 171 3.40 -0.79 -4.75
CA VAL A 171 3.82 -1.34 -6.05
C VAL A 171 4.75 -2.55 -5.89
N LEU A 172 5.68 -2.51 -4.94
CA LEU A 172 6.54 -3.66 -4.65
C LEU A 172 5.74 -4.83 -4.08
N PHE A 173 4.78 -4.56 -3.20
CA PHE A 173 3.89 -5.59 -2.65
C PHE A 173 3.10 -6.30 -3.75
N THR A 174 2.45 -5.55 -4.65
CA THR A 174 1.69 -6.17 -5.77
C THR A 174 2.60 -6.92 -6.73
N LEU A 175 3.79 -6.40 -7.03
CA LEU A 175 4.80 -7.09 -7.84
C LEU A 175 5.20 -8.44 -7.22
N TYR A 176 5.58 -8.44 -5.94
CA TYR A 176 6.08 -9.65 -5.28
C TYR A 176 4.99 -10.70 -5.06
N ILE A 177 3.76 -10.30 -4.73
CA ILE A 177 2.62 -11.22 -4.69
C ILE A 177 2.34 -11.83 -6.08
N GLY A 178 2.39 -11.03 -7.14
CA GLY A 178 2.25 -11.53 -8.50
C GLY A 178 3.35 -12.53 -8.87
N LEU A 179 4.60 -12.24 -8.53
CA LEU A 179 5.74 -13.13 -8.77
C LEU A 179 5.64 -14.45 -8.01
N ILE A 180 5.31 -14.45 -6.71
CA ILE A 180 5.15 -15.71 -5.95
C ILE A 180 3.97 -16.52 -6.48
N SER A 181 2.88 -15.86 -6.90
CA SER A 181 1.70 -16.54 -7.45
C SER A 181 2.02 -17.23 -8.78
N LEU A 182 2.68 -16.51 -9.69
CA LEU A 182 3.16 -17.09 -10.95
C LEU A 182 4.12 -18.25 -10.71
N TYR A 183 5.07 -18.07 -9.78
CA TYR A 183 6.05 -19.09 -9.45
C TYR A 183 5.42 -20.36 -8.86
N ALA A 184 4.45 -20.20 -7.95
CA ALA A 184 3.68 -21.31 -7.40
C ALA A 184 2.92 -22.08 -8.49
N LEU A 185 2.28 -21.38 -9.45
CA LEU A 185 1.59 -22.03 -10.57
C LEU A 185 2.56 -22.80 -11.48
N CYS A 186 3.72 -22.23 -11.79
CA CYS A 186 4.75 -22.92 -12.57
C CYS A 186 5.25 -24.18 -11.86
N LEU A 187 5.53 -24.09 -10.55
CA LEU A 187 5.94 -25.25 -9.75
C LEU A 187 4.84 -26.31 -9.67
N SER A 188 3.58 -25.92 -9.46
CA SER A 188 2.45 -26.85 -9.42
C SER A 188 2.25 -27.55 -10.75
N GLY A 189 2.37 -26.84 -11.87
CA GLY A 189 2.31 -27.42 -13.21
C GLY A 189 3.46 -28.40 -13.48
N LEU A 190 4.68 -28.06 -13.05
CA LEU A 190 5.84 -28.95 -13.17
C LEU A 190 5.68 -30.21 -12.31
N GLN A 191 5.24 -30.06 -11.05
CA GLN A 191 4.96 -31.18 -10.16
C GLN A 191 3.90 -32.10 -10.77
N PHE A 192 2.80 -31.55 -11.27
CA PHE A 192 1.76 -32.31 -11.94
C PHE A 192 2.32 -33.09 -13.14
N TYR A 193 3.11 -32.44 -14.00
CA TYR A 193 3.74 -33.09 -15.15
C TYR A 193 4.65 -34.27 -14.74
N MET A 194 5.46 -34.09 -13.69
CA MET A 194 6.35 -35.13 -13.19
C MET A 194 5.58 -36.29 -12.53
N CYS A 195 4.54 -35.99 -11.77
CA CYS A 195 3.74 -36.98 -11.03
C CYS A 195 2.69 -37.69 -11.89
N VAL A 196 2.33 -37.18 -13.06
CA VAL A 196 1.54 -37.95 -14.03
C VAL A 196 2.39 -39.06 -14.69
N LYS A 197 3.71 -38.86 -14.78
CA LYS A 197 4.64 -39.86 -15.35
C LYS A 197 5.10 -40.91 -14.34
N VAL A 198 4.90 -40.68 -13.05
CA VAL A 198 5.34 -41.52 -11.93
C VAL A 198 4.12 -41.90 -11.07
N GLN A 199 4.19 -42.88 -10.18
CA GLN A 199 3.11 -43.11 -9.22
C GLN A 199 3.06 -41.96 -8.20
N TRP A 200 1.87 -41.37 -7.96
CA TRP A 200 1.66 -40.24 -7.05
C TRP A 200 2.14 -40.48 -5.61
N ASN A 201 2.21 -41.73 -5.16
CA ASN A 201 2.72 -42.11 -3.84
C ASN A 201 4.22 -41.80 -3.66
N GLU A 202 4.96 -41.61 -4.75
CA GLU A 202 6.38 -41.23 -4.70
C GLU A 202 6.60 -39.71 -4.76
N CYS A 203 5.53 -38.93 -4.88
CA CYS A 203 5.59 -37.48 -5.11
C CYS A 203 5.37 -36.61 -3.88
N SER A 204 4.80 -37.17 -2.80
CA SER A 204 4.55 -36.43 -1.56
C SER A 204 4.52 -37.38 -0.37
N ASP A 205 5.00 -36.91 0.79
CA ASP A 205 4.90 -37.64 2.05
C ASP A 205 3.47 -37.61 2.63
N PHE A 206 2.62 -36.71 2.13
CA PHE A 206 1.20 -36.66 2.47
C PHE A 206 0.41 -37.70 1.68
N SER A 207 -0.74 -38.11 2.21
CA SER A 207 -1.64 -38.98 1.44
C SER A 207 -2.02 -38.29 0.12
N PRO A 208 -2.06 -39.01 -1.01
CA PRO A 208 -2.38 -38.44 -2.31
C PRO A 208 -3.62 -37.52 -2.34
N PRO A 209 -4.77 -37.87 -1.73
CA PRO A 209 -5.93 -36.98 -1.74
C PRO A 209 -5.67 -35.66 -0.99
N VAL A 210 -4.94 -35.69 0.12
CA VAL A 210 -4.62 -34.47 0.89
C VAL A 210 -3.65 -33.58 0.11
N ALA A 211 -2.58 -34.17 -0.45
CA ALA A 211 -1.61 -33.43 -1.26
C ALA A 211 -2.29 -32.74 -2.46
N VAL A 212 -3.16 -33.47 -3.18
CA VAL A 212 -3.91 -32.93 -4.32
C VAL A 212 -4.84 -31.79 -3.89
N LEU A 213 -5.57 -31.93 -2.78
CA LEU A 213 -6.44 -30.85 -2.28
C LEU A 213 -5.66 -29.59 -1.91
N LEU A 214 -4.52 -29.73 -1.22
CA LEU A 214 -3.66 -28.60 -0.86
C LEU A 214 -3.10 -27.88 -2.10
N ILE A 215 -2.65 -28.64 -3.11
CA ILE A 215 -2.17 -28.08 -4.38
C ILE A 215 -3.30 -27.40 -5.16
N ILE A 216 -4.53 -27.95 -5.16
CA ILE A 216 -5.68 -27.32 -5.81
C ILE A 216 -5.97 -25.96 -5.17
N PHE A 217 -6.05 -25.88 -3.84
CA PHE A 217 -6.28 -24.61 -3.16
C PHE A 217 -5.14 -23.61 -3.39
N LEU A 218 -3.88 -24.07 -3.42
CA LEU A 218 -2.74 -23.24 -3.79
C LEU A 218 -2.90 -22.68 -5.21
N CYS A 219 -3.30 -23.50 -6.18
CA CYS A 219 -3.50 -23.04 -7.56
C CYS A 219 -4.67 -22.04 -7.67
N LEU A 220 -5.77 -22.26 -6.97
CA LEU A 220 -6.91 -21.33 -6.93
C LEU A 220 -6.51 -19.98 -6.32
N GLU A 221 -5.81 -20.02 -5.19
CA GLU A 221 -5.24 -18.85 -4.54
C GLU A 221 -4.30 -18.09 -5.48
N ALA A 222 -3.32 -18.79 -6.06
CA ALA A 222 -2.32 -18.19 -6.93
C ALA A 222 -2.94 -17.59 -8.20
N LEU A 223 -3.96 -18.22 -8.81
CA LEU A 223 -4.67 -17.65 -9.95
C LEU A 223 -5.44 -16.37 -9.58
N LEU A 224 -6.14 -16.38 -8.45
CA LEU A 224 -6.89 -15.23 -7.96
C LEU A 224 -5.94 -14.05 -7.69
N PHE A 225 -4.87 -14.28 -6.94
CA PHE A 225 -3.93 -13.21 -6.60
C PHE A 225 -3.06 -12.77 -7.76
N LEU A 226 -2.68 -13.65 -8.68
CA LEU A 226 -1.95 -13.26 -9.90
C LEU A 226 -2.80 -12.31 -10.76
N THR A 227 -4.07 -12.65 -11.00
CA THR A 227 -4.95 -11.80 -11.82
C THR A 227 -5.21 -10.45 -11.15
N PHE A 228 -5.56 -10.46 -9.86
CA PHE A 228 -5.80 -9.23 -9.10
C PHE A 228 -4.55 -8.33 -9.04
N THR A 229 -3.39 -8.89 -8.71
CA THR A 229 -2.16 -8.10 -8.59
C THR A 229 -1.57 -7.67 -9.93
N ALA A 230 -1.77 -8.43 -11.02
CA ALA A 230 -1.40 -7.98 -12.35
C ALA A 230 -2.17 -6.71 -12.74
N VAL A 231 -3.48 -6.67 -12.48
CA VAL A 231 -4.31 -5.48 -12.73
C VAL A 231 -3.85 -4.33 -11.85
N MET A 232 -3.73 -4.53 -10.54
CA MET A 232 -3.32 -3.47 -9.60
C MET A 232 -1.90 -2.95 -9.89
N PHE A 233 -0.95 -3.83 -10.20
CA PHE A 233 0.39 -3.42 -10.59
C PHE A 233 0.36 -2.59 -11.87
N GLY A 234 -0.37 -3.06 -12.90
CA GLY A 234 -0.54 -2.34 -14.15
C GLY A 234 -1.17 -0.95 -13.97
N THR A 235 -2.23 -0.83 -13.17
CA THR A 235 -2.89 0.45 -12.90
C THR A 235 -1.97 1.39 -12.11
N GLN A 236 -1.20 0.91 -11.14
CA GLN A 236 -0.24 1.75 -10.43
C GLN A 236 0.88 2.25 -11.34
N ILE A 237 1.49 1.38 -12.15
CA ILE A 237 2.54 1.79 -13.09
C ILE A 237 1.99 2.80 -14.10
N HIS A 238 0.79 2.56 -14.63
CA HIS A 238 0.11 3.51 -15.51
C HIS A 238 -0.11 4.86 -14.82
N SER A 239 -0.60 4.86 -13.59
CA SER A 239 -0.89 6.07 -12.79
C SER A 239 0.39 6.87 -12.51
N ILE A 240 1.50 6.20 -12.22
CA ILE A 240 2.81 6.83 -12.01
C ILE A 240 3.35 7.44 -13.30
N CYS A 241 3.32 6.68 -14.40
CA CYS A 241 3.81 7.15 -15.70
C CYS A 241 3.00 8.34 -16.22
N ASN A 242 1.69 8.38 -15.96
CA ASN A 242 0.82 9.46 -16.38
C ASN A 242 0.72 10.62 -15.38
N ASP A 243 1.37 10.51 -14.22
CA ASP A 243 1.24 11.42 -13.07
C ASP A 243 -0.22 11.75 -12.73
N GLU A 244 -1.07 10.73 -12.71
CA GLU A 244 -2.51 10.80 -12.46
C GLU A 244 -2.90 9.75 -11.41
N THR A 245 -3.59 10.17 -10.35
CA THR A 245 -4.11 9.23 -9.32
C THR A 245 -5.42 8.58 -9.78
N GLU A 246 -5.80 7.46 -9.17
CA GLU A 246 -7.08 6.81 -9.46
C GLU A 246 -8.28 7.75 -9.23
N ILE A 247 -8.26 8.58 -8.18
CA ILE A 247 -9.33 9.54 -7.92
C ILE A 247 -9.42 10.59 -9.04
N GLU A 248 -8.28 11.13 -9.47
CA GLU A 248 -8.22 12.13 -10.56
C GLU A 248 -8.81 11.54 -11.86
N ARG A 249 -8.43 10.30 -12.19
CA ARG A 249 -8.93 9.57 -13.36
C ARG A 249 -10.45 9.35 -13.29
N LEU A 250 -10.95 8.86 -12.16
CA LEU A 250 -12.38 8.57 -11.98
C LEU A 250 -13.24 9.84 -12.00
N LYS A 251 -12.68 10.96 -11.51
CA LYS A 251 -13.37 12.26 -11.49
C LYS A 251 -13.20 13.07 -12.78
N ASN A 252 -12.39 12.58 -13.73
CA ASN A 252 -12.00 13.33 -14.93
C ASN A 252 -11.48 14.74 -14.57
N GLU A 253 -10.65 14.83 -13.52
CA GLU A 253 -10.06 16.10 -13.11
C GLU A 253 -9.10 16.61 -14.20
N LYS A 254 -9.31 17.85 -14.67
CA LYS A 254 -8.39 18.46 -15.63
C LYS A 254 -7.09 18.82 -14.90
N PRO A 255 -5.91 18.41 -15.40
CA PRO A 255 -4.65 18.71 -14.74
C PRO A 255 -4.46 20.23 -14.59
N THR A 256 -4.28 20.69 -13.36
CA THR A 256 -3.90 22.08 -13.04
C THR A 256 -2.39 22.26 -12.89
N TRP A 257 -1.65 21.15 -12.92
CA TRP A 257 -0.21 21.06 -12.77
C TRP A 257 0.47 20.67 -14.08
N GLU A 258 1.77 20.98 -14.20
CA GLU A 258 2.60 20.45 -15.27
C GLU A 258 2.82 18.94 -15.04
N ARG A 259 2.40 18.12 -16.00
CA ARG A 259 2.59 16.67 -15.93
C ARG A 259 4.07 16.34 -16.01
N GLN A 260 4.52 15.50 -15.09
CA GLN A 260 5.88 14.97 -15.16
C GLN A 260 6.02 14.05 -16.39
N LEU A 261 7.20 14.07 -17.01
CA LEU A 261 7.57 13.08 -18.01
C LEU A 261 7.53 11.69 -17.37
N HIS A 262 7.15 10.65 -18.14
CA HIS A 262 6.91 9.30 -17.61
C HIS A 262 8.03 8.79 -16.70
N TRP A 263 9.28 9.09 -17.04
CA TRP A 263 10.44 8.65 -16.27
C TRP A 263 10.71 9.46 -15.01
N GLU A 264 10.35 10.74 -15.01
CA GLU A 264 10.47 11.59 -13.82
C GLU A 264 9.48 11.15 -12.73
N GLY A 265 8.27 10.73 -13.11
CA GLY A 265 7.30 10.13 -12.18
C GLY A 265 7.84 8.85 -11.53
N MET A 266 8.45 7.96 -12.31
CA MET A 266 9.08 6.74 -11.79
C MET A 266 10.24 7.07 -10.84
N LYS A 267 11.13 8.01 -11.19
CA LYS A 267 12.21 8.46 -10.30
C LYS A 267 11.69 9.10 -9.01
N ALA A 268 10.59 9.85 -9.08
CA ALA A 268 9.98 10.50 -7.94
C ALA A 268 9.40 9.49 -6.94
N VAL A 269 8.79 8.40 -7.42
CA VAL A 269 8.22 7.35 -6.57
C VAL A 269 9.29 6.40 -6.03
N PHE A 270 10.23 5.95 -6.87
CA PHE A 270 11.23 4.94 -6.50
C PHE A 270 12.53 5.51 -5.93
N GLY A 271 12.75 6.82 -6.03
CA GLY A 271 13.86 7.53 -5.41
C GLY A 271 15.15 7.47 -6.22
N GLY A 272 15.27 8.38 -7.19
CA GLY A 272 16.48 8.56 -8.01
C GLY A 272 16.49 7.71 -9.28
N PRO A 273 17.64 7.57 -9.96
CA PRO A 273 17.74 6.84 -11.22
C PRO A 273 17.46 5.33 -11.03
N PRO A 274 17.11 4.64 -12.13
CA PRO A 274 16.86 3.19 -12.13
C PRO A 274 18.03 2.44 -11.53
N SER A 275 17.74 1.62 -10.53
CA SER A 275 18.73 0.83 -9.82
C SER A 275 18.07 -0.37 -9.17
N LEU A 276 18.87 -1.37 -8.78
CA LEU A 276 18.39 -2.53 -8.01
C LEU A 276 17.75 -2.11 -6.68
N LEU A 277 18.08 -0.92 -6.16
CA LEU A 277 17.45 -0.36 -4.99
C LEU A 277 15.94 -0.15 -5.17
N TRP A 278 15.45 0.06 -6.39
CA TRP A 278 14.00 0.22 -6.65
C TRP A 278 13.21 -0.98 -6.15
N LEU A 279 13.76 -2.17 -6.33
CA LEU A 279 13.17 -3.44 -5.89
C LEU A 279 13.36 -3.70 -4.39
N ASN A 280 14.25 -2.99 -3.72
CA ASN A 280 14.52 -3.23 -2.31
C ASN A 280 13.48 -2.54 -1.41
N PRO A 281 12.60 -3.30 -0.71
CA PRO A 281 11.65 -2.70 0.22
C PRO A 281 12.33 -2.20 1.49
N TYR A 282 13.62 -2.40 1.72
CA TYR A 282 14.35 -1.84 2.86
C TYR A 282 15.07 -0.52 2.53
N ALA A 283 15.01 -0.06 1.27
CA ALA A 283 15.60 1.21 0.89
C ALA A 283 14.99 2.36 1.72
N GLY A 284 15.84 3.17 2.35
CA GLY A 284 15.44 4.30 3.19
C GLY A 284 15.03 3.93 4.63
N LEU A 285 15.15 2.67 5.06
CA LEU A 285 15.04 2.31 6.48
C LEU A 285 16.28 2.85 7.23
N GLN A 286 16.16 3.97 7.93
CA GLN A 286 17.18 4.41 8.88
C GLN A 286 17.05 3.59 10.18
N LEU A 287 17.60 2.36 10.18
CA LEU A 287 17.60 1.48 11.37
C LEU A 287 18.19 2.19 12.62
N TRP A 288 19.08 3.15 12.41
CA TRP A 288 19.77 3.93 13.44
C TRP A 288 18.85 4.81 14.29
N HIS A 289 17.74 5.33 13.76
CA HIS A 289 16.84 6.20 14.54
C HIS A 289 15.96 5.42 15.52
N LEU A 290 15.59 4.18 15.19
CA LEU A 290 14.79 3.31 16.07
C LEU A 290 15.59 2.84 17.29
N LEU A 291 16.89 2.60 17.14
CA LEU A 291 17.79 2.22 18.24
C LEU A 291 18.11 3.41 19.18
N MET A 292 18.19 4.63 18.64
CA MET A 292 18.54 5.82 19.44
C MET A 292 17.36 6.36 20.27
N ILE A 293 16.10 6.17 19.81
CA ILE A 293 14.92 6.54 20.61
C ILE A 293 14.80 5.69 21.88
N HIS A 294 15.29 4.45 21.87
CA HIS A 294 15.30 3.60 23.06
C HIS A 294 16.40 4.00 24.07
N ARG A 295 17.44 4.71 23.63
CA ARG A 295 18.50 5.21 24.52
C ARG A 295 18.15 6.52 25.21
N HIS A 296 17.25 7.33 24.64
CA HIS A 296 16.87 8.63 25.20
C HIS A 296 15.72 8.60 26.23
N LYS A 297 15.05 7.45 26.41
CA LYS A 297 14.03 7.25 27.46
C LYS A 297 14.58 6.65 28.77
N GLY A 298 15.91 6.46 28.88
CA GLY A 298 16.57 5.84 30.04
C GLY A 298 17.36 6.79 30.95
N GLY A 299 17.29 8.10 30.76
CA GLY A 299 17.97 9.08 31.62
C GLY A 299 16.95 9.86 32.45
N SER A 300 16.56 9.30 33.60
CA SER A 300 15.88 10.07 34.64
C SER A 300 16.87 11.05 35.28
N GLU A 301 16.39 12.26 35.47
CA GLU A 301 17.04 13.36 36.19
C GLU A 301 17.39 12.94 37.61
N PHE A 302 18.63 13.20 38.01
CA PHE A 302 19.00 13.54 39.38
C PHE A 302 20.12 14.56 39.25
N TYR A 303 19.90 15.80 39.72
CA TYR A 303 20.79 16.48 40.66
C TYR A 303 20.03 17.68 41.25
N VAL A 304 20.04 17.72 42.58
CA VAL A 304 19.68 18.84 43.47
C VAL A 304 20.57 20.04 43.19
#